data_AF-A0A2R7KIW7-F1
#
_entry.id   AF-A0A2R7KIW7-F1
#
_cell.length_a   1.000
_cell.length_b   1.000
_cell.length_c   1.000
_cell.angle_alpha   90.00
_cell.angle_beta   90.00
_cell.angle_gamma   90.00
#
_symmetry.space_group_name_H-M   'P 1'
#
loop_
_entity.id
_entity.type
_entity.pdbx_description
1 polymer ?
#
loop_
_entity_poly.entity_id
_entity_poly.type
_entity_poly.pdbx_seq_one_letter_code
_entity_poly.pdbx_strand_id
1 'polypeptide(L)'
;MGVRKRETADARKEANKSIAFAKLNNCPTSPRKMRLVADLVRGQKVERALNILRFSSKEASRKLEKLLLSAINNWEQKNSEGNLEEAGLFVKEIRVDG
;
A
#
# COMPACT_ATOMS: atom_id res chain seq x y z
N MET A 1 5.86 21.47 24.37
CA MET A 1 6.36 20.41 23.44
C MET A 1 7.86 20.65 23.19
N GLY A 2 8.73 19.81 23.75
CA GLY A 2 10.19 19.98 23.70
C GLY A 2 10.80 19.82 22.29
N VAL A 3 11.91 20.50 22.04
CA VAL A 3 12.61 20.61 20.75
C VAL A 3 12.84 19.25 20.09
N ARG A 4 13.34 18.26 20.85
CA ARG A 4 13.55 16.87 20.40
C ARG A 4 12.32 16.21 19.77
N LYS A 5 11.10 16.50 20.27
CA LYS A 5 9.87 15.92 19.73
C LYS A 5 9.49 16.50 18.36
N ARG A 6 9.91 17.73 18.04
CA ARG A 6 9.66 18.36 16.73
C ARG A 6 10.63 17.81 15.69
N GLU A 7 11.94 17.84 15.99
CA GLU A 7 12.99 17.35 15.08
C GLU A 7 12.75 15.89 14.68
N THR A 8 12.38 15.04 15.65
CA THR A 8 12.03 13.64 15.36
C THR A 8 10.76 13.47 14.54
N ALA A 9 9.77 14.38 14.68
CA ALA A 9 8.56 14.36 13.86
C ALA A 9 8.84 14.86 12.44
N ASP A 10 9.68 15.87 12.28
CA ASP A 10 10.06 16.44 11.00
C ASP A 10 10.93 15.45 10.19
N ALA A 11 11.91 14.81 10.83
CA ALA A 11 12.70 13.73 10.22
C ALA A 11 11.83 12.55 9.75
N ARG A 12 10.77 12.20 10.51
CA ARG A 12 9.80 11.17 10.09
C ARG A 12 8.94 11.61 8.91
N LYS A 13 8.56 12.90 8.85
CA LYS A 13 7.79 13.44 7.72
C LYS A 13 8.62 13.42 6.44
N GLU A 14 9.89 13.82 6.52
CA GLU A 14 10.82 13.77 5.39
C GLU A 14 11.02 12.33 4.89
N ALA A 15 11.27 11.38 5.79
CA ALA A 15 11.40 9.96 5.44
C ALA A 15 10.13 9.36 4.82
N ASN A 16 8.94 9.79 5.28
CA ASN A 16 7.64 9.33 4.78
C ASN A 16 7.14 10.08 3.54
N LYS A 17 7.92 11.05 3.03
CA LYS A 17 7.54 11.82 1.83
C LYS A 17 7.62 10.95 0.57
N SER A 18 8.60 10.05 0.52
CA SER A 18 8.81 9.13 -0.61
C SER A 18 7.99 7.84 -0.52
N ILE A 19 7.46 7.50 0.66
CA ILE A 19 6.74 6.25 0.90
C ILE A 19 5.24 6.51 1.09
N ALA A 20 4.42 5.95 0.21
CA ALA A 20 2.99 5.83 0.43
C ALA A 20 2.66 4.49 1.09
N PHE A 21 1.74 4.52 2.05
CA PHE A 21 1.25 3.32 2.74
C PHE A 21 -0.27 3.40 2.91
N ALA A 22 -0.90 2.24 2.96
CA ALA A 22 -2.31 2.09 3.30
C ALA A 22 -2.47 0.92 4.28
N LYS A 23 -3.51 0.97 5.11
CA LYS A 23 -3.77 -0.03 6.15
C LYS A 23 -5.27 -0.33 6.15
N LEU A 24 -5.63 -1.61 6.09
CA LEU A 24 -7.01 -2.07 6.25
C LEU A 24 -7.14 -2.83 7.57
N ASN A 25 -7.84 -2.23 8.53
CA ASN A 25 -8.09 -2.83 9.84
C ASN A 25 -9.45 -3.55 9.86
N ASN A 26 -9.64 -4.51 10.76
CA ASN A 26 -10.89 -5.24 10.98
C ASN A 26 -11.45 -5.96 9.73
N CYS A 27 -10.57 -6.62 8.97
CA CYS A 27 -10.98 -7.40 7.81
C CYS A 27 -11.55 -8.77 8.24
N PRO A 28 -12.80 -9.12 7.92
CA PRO A 28 -13.44 -10.38 8.35
C PRO A 28 -12.99 -11.57 7.48
N THR A 29 -11.69 -11.83 7.44
CA THR A 29 -11.08 -12.93 6.68
C THR A 29 -9.94 -13.53 7.47
N SER A 30 -9.79 -14.85 7.41
CA SER A 30 -8.65 -15.53 8.02
C SER A 30 -7.32 -15.00 7.46
N PRO A 31 -6.34 -14.65 8.32
CA PRO A 31 -5.04 -14.15 7.90
C PRO A 31 -4.35 -15.05 6.87
N ARG A 32 -4.50 -16.38 6.99
CA ARG A 32 -3.93 -17.36 6.05
C ARG A 32 -4.46 -17.17 4.63
N LYS A 33 -5.78 -16.97 4.47
CA LYS A 33 -6.41 -16.76 3.15
C LYS A 33 -5.91 -15.47 2.49
N MET A 34 -5.71 -14.43 3.28
CA MET A 34 -5.18 -13.14 2.82
C MET A 34 -3.70 -13.24 2.42
N ARG A 35 -2.86 -13.93 3.21
CA ARG A 35 -1.42 -14.11 2.92
C ARG A 35 -1.19 -14.73 1.55
N LEU A 36 -1.95 -15.77 1.20
CA LEU A 36 -1.86 -16.43 -0.12
C LEU A 36 -2.05 -15.49 -1.31
N VAL A 37 -2.82 -14.41 -1.16
CA VAL A 37 -3.03 -13.42 -2.22
C VAL A 37 -2.00 -12.30 -2.11
N ALA A 38 -1.67 -11.87 -0.89
CA ALA A 38 -0.65 -10.86 -0.64
C ALA A 38 0.73 -11.30 -1.16
N ASP A 39 1.07 -12.58 -1.03
CA ASP A 39 2.34 -13.14 -1.52
C ASP A 39 2.45 -13.07 -3.06
N LEU A 40 1.34 -13.14 -3.80
CA LEU A 40 1.34 -13.03 -5.26
C LEU A 40 1.65 -11.61 -5.76
N VAL A 41 1.28 -10.62 -4.95
CA VAL A 41 1.37 -9.19 -5.30
C VAL A 41 2.69 -8.58 -4.79
N ARG A 42 3.37 -9.24 -3.85
CA ARG A 42 4.64 -8.77 -3.31
C ARG A 42 5.69 -8.61 -4.42
N GLY A 43 6.29 -7.43 -4.51
CA GLY A 43 7.34 -7.13 -5.49
C GLY A 43 6.83 -6.89 -6.92
N GLN A 44 5.53 -6.96 -7.18
CA GLN A 44 4.98 -6.66 -8.50
C GLN A 44 4.80 -5.15 -8.70
N LYS A 45 4.87 -4.72 -9.97
CA LYS A 45 4.43 -3.38 -10.38
C LYS A 45 2.95 -3.20 -10.08
N VAL A 46 2.56 -1.97 -9.75
CA VAL A 46 1.17 -1.63 -9.36
C VAL A 46 0.15 -2.05 -10.42
N GLU A 47 0.41 -1.80 -11.70
CA GLU A 47 -0.47 -2.20 -12.81
C GLU A 47 -0.69 -3.72 -12.86
N ARG A 48 0.40 -4.49 -12.75
CA ARG A 48 0.35 -5.95 -12.77
C ARG A 48 -0.35 -6.49 -11.52
N ALA A 49 -0.12 -5.86 -10.37
CA ALA A 49 -0.80 -6.20 -9.12
C ALA A 49 -2.32 -5.99 -9.23
N LEU A 50 -2.77 -4.86 -9.79
CA LEU A 50 -4.19 -4.58 -10.02
C LEU A 50 -4.82 -5.63 -10.95
N ASN A 51 -4.14 -5.98 -12.03
CA ASN A 51 -4.62 -7.01 -12.95
C ASN A 51 -4.73 -8.39 -12.26
N ILE A 52 -3.71 -8.81 -11.51
CA ILE A 52 -3.74 -10.09 -10.78
C ILE A 52 -4.91 -10.12 -9.78
N LEU A 53 -5.12 -9.03 -9.05
CA LEU A 53 -6.17 -8.95 -8.04
C LEU A 53 -7.57 -8.95 -8.68
N ARG A 54 -7.75 -8.25 -9.79
CA ARG A 54 -9.04 -8.12 -10.49
C ARG A 54 -9.51 -9.42 -11.14
N PHE A 55 -8.59 -10.22 -11.67
CA PHE A 55 -8.91 -11.51 -12.30
C PHE A 55 -8.80 -12.71 -11.35
N SER A 56 -8.45 -12.49 -10.09
CA SER A 56 -8.38 -13.57 -9.10
C SER A 56 -9.77 -13.95 -8.60
N SER A 57 -10.06 -15.26 -8.58
CA SER A 57 -11.32 -15.81 -8.05
C SER A 57 -11.45 -15.77 -6.52
N LYS A 58 -10.38 -15.41 -5.80
CA LYS A 58 -10.37 -15.41 -4.33
C LYS A 58 -11.05 -14.17 -3.77
N GLU A 59 -11.91 -14.34 -2.76
CA GLU A 59 -12.59 -13.21 -2.09
C GLU A 59 -11.61 -12.19 -1.49
N ALA A 60 -10.48 -12.67 -0.96
CA ALA A 60 -9.39 -11.86 -0.42
C ALA A 60 -8.87 -10.82 -1.43
N SER A 61 -8.91 -11.15 -2.73
CA SER A 61 -8.40 -10.29 -3.80
C SER A 61 -9.19 -8.99 -3.92
N ARG A 62 -10.51 -9.04 -3.77
CA ARG A 62 -11.38 -7.84 -3.80
C ARG A 62 -11.05 -6.85 -2.68
N LYS A 63 -10.65 -7.36 -1.51
CA LYS A 63 -10.31 -6.51 -0.34
C LYS A 63 -8.91 -5.92 -0.50
N LEU A 64 -7.97 -6.71 -1.01
CA LEU A 64 -6.62 -6.25 -1.32
C LEU A 64 -6.59 -5.24 -2.47
N GLU A 65 -7.44 -5.40 -3.49
CA GLU A 65 -7.61 -4.44 -4.57
C GLU A 65 -7.99 -3.05 -4.02
N LYS A 66 -8.99 -2.99 -3.14
CA LYS A 66 -9.38 -1.75 -2.47
C LYS A 66 -8.25 -1.13 -1.65
N LEU A 67 -7.48 -1.94 -0.93
CA LEU A 67 -6.33 -1.46 -0.17
C LEU A 67 -5.25 -0.88 -1.09
N LEU A 68 -5.01 -1.51 -2.23
CA LEU A 68 -4.00 -1.08 -3.20
C LEU A 68 -4.42 0.24 -3.87
N LEU A 69 -5.69 0.37 -4.25
CA LEU A 69 -6.27 1.64 -4.74
C LEU A 69 -6.15 2.75 -3.68
N SER A 70 -6.39 2.45 -2.40
CA SER A 70 -6.19 3.43 -1.34
C SER A 70 -4.72 3.86 -1.21
N ALA A 71 -3.77 2.95 -1.41
CA ALA A 71 -2.34 3.30 -1.37
C ALA A 71 -1.94 4.20 -2.55
N ILE A 72 -2.51 3.97 -3.74
CA ILE A 72 -2.32 4.81 -4.93
C ILE A 72 -2.88 6.21 -4.65
N ASN A 73 -4.13 6.32 -4.20
CA ASN A 73 -4.73 7.62 -3.89
C ASN A 73 -3.94 8.39 -2.83
N ASN A 74 -3.40 7.70 -1.81
CA ASN A 74 -2.53 8.33 -0.81
C ASN A 74 -1.21 8.84 -1.41
N TRP A 75 -0.70 8.16 -2.44
CA TRP A 75 0.49 8.61 -3.17
C TRP A 75 0.18 9.83 -4.04
N GLU A 76 -0.94 9.81 -4.77
CA GLU A 76 -1.42 10.93 -5.59
C GLU A 76 -1.65 12.19 -4.76
N GLN A 77 -2.31 12.07 -3.61
CA GLN A 77 -2.53 13.19 -2.70
C GLN A 77 -1.24 13.80 -2.17
N LYS A 78 -0.17 13.00 -2.03
CA LYS A 78 1.15 13.48 -1.60
C LYS A 78 1.96 14.09 -2.74
N ASN A 79 1.75 13.64 -3.97
CA ASN A 79 2.52 14.02 -5.16
C ASN A 79 1.56 14.60 -6.21
N SER A 80 0.88 15.70 -5.87
CA SER A 80 -0.16 16.32 -6.72
C SER A 80 0.31 16.80 -8.10
N GLU A 81 1.61 16.75 -8.39
CA GLU A 81 2.22 17.11 -9.68
C GLU A 81 2.87 15.92 -10.41
N GLY A 82 2.84 14.71 -9.85
CA GLY A 82 3.51 13.53 -10.41
C GLY A 82 2.57 12.64 -11.22
N ASN A 83 2.92 12.39 -12.49
CA ASN A 83 2.21 11.44 -13.34
C ASN A 83 2.40 10.00 -12.82
N LEU A 84 1.29 9.30 -12.57
CA LEU A 84 1.28 7.94 -12.03
C LEU A 84 1.97 6.91 -12.96
N GLU A 85 1.87 7.12 -14.28
CA GLU A 85 2.38 6.21 -15.32
C GLU A 85 3.92 6.25 -15.43
N GLU A 86 4.55 7.37 -15.07
CA GLU A 86 6.01 7.55 -15.16
C GLU A 86 6.74 7.08 -13.89
N ALA A 87 6.01 6.97 -12.77
CA ALA A 87 6.60 6.76 -11.44
C ALA A 87 7.10 5.32 -11.18
N GLY A 88 6.83 4.36 -12.07
CA GLY A 88 7.34 2.99 -11.93
C GLY A 88 6.97 2.33 -10.59
N LEU A 89 5.81 2.69 -10.03
CA LEU A 89 5.38 2.28 -8.69
C LEU A 89 5.31 0.75 -8.58
N PHE A 90 5.88 0.22 -7.50
CA PHE A 90 5.87 -1.20 -7.18
C PHE A 90 5.54 -1.44 -5.71
N VAL A 91 5.00 -2.62 -5.43
CA VAL A 91 4.67 -3.03 -4.06
C VAL A 91 5.95 -3.48 -3.36
N LYS A 92 6.59 -2.55 -2.65
CA LYS A 92 7.81 -2.83 -1.88
C LYS A 92 7.57 -3.83 -0.75
N GLU A 93 6.52 -3.62 0.03
CA GLU A 93 6.22 -4.45 1.18
C GLU A 93 4.71 -4.60 1.39
N ILE A 94 4.29 -5.82 1.72
CA ILE A 94 2.91 -6.14 2.08
C ILE A 94 2.90 -7.12 3.25
N ARG A 95 2.19 -6.75 4.31
CA ARG A 95 2.08 -7.53 5.55
C ARG A 95 0.61 -7.80 5.86
N VAL A 96 0.37 -8.98 6.44
CA VAL A 96 -0.95 -9.41 6.92
C VAL A 96 -0.78 -9.90 8.35
N ASP A 97 -1.15 -9.04 9.28
CA ASP A 97 -1.18 -9.32 10.71
C ASP A 97 -2.50 -10.02 11.07
N GLY A 98 -2.49 -10.82 12.12
CA GLY A 98 -3.61 -11.66 12.52
C GLY A 98 -3.52 -12.10 13.96
#